data_AF-A0A554MC08-F1
#
_entry.id   AF-A0A554MC08-F1
#
_cell.length_a   1.000
_cell.length_b   1.000
_cell.length_c   1.000
_cell.angle_alpha   90.00
_cell.angle_beta   90.00
_cell.angle_gamma   90.00
#
_symmetry.space_group_name_H-M   'P 1'
#
loop_
_entity.id
_entity.type
_entity.pdbx_description
1 polymer ?
#
loop_
_entity_poly.entity_id
_entity_poly.type
_entity_poly.pdbx_seq_one_letter_code
_entity_poly.pdbx_strand_id
1 'polypeptide(L)'
;MNFQTITIALVGGIIPALFWLWFWLREDKRKPEPKGLIALTFLGGFVAVLLALFAEKFVKEYVLVSASIMIILWSAIEEIFKYVASYFTSLRKHDMDEPVDAMVYLITTALGFAALENVLFLISETGILEGIVAGNMRFMGATVLHTLTSGVVGLFIGLSFYKSALTKKIYLLIGLILSIALHSIFNLLIINGEDENIFMVFGLVWFAVIVLILLFEKVKRIRPQNINQKNRLL
;
A
#
# COMPACT_ATOMS: atom_id res chain seq x y z
N MET A 1 -9.60 28.00 -8.12
CA MET A 1 -10.12 26.64 -8.42
C MET A 1 -11.63 26.67 -8.29
N ASN A 2 -12.39 26.15 -9.26
CA ASN A 2 -13.85 26.17 -9.18
C ASN A 2 -14.36 25.00 -8.31
N PHE A 3 -15.60 25.10 -7.82
CA PHE A 3 -16.22 24.07 -6.97
C PHE A 3 -16.26 22.69 -7.67
N GLN A 4 -16.51 22.68 -8.98
CA GLN A 4 -16.58 21.47 -9.80
C GLN A 4 -15.27 20.69 -9.79
N THR A 5 -14.11 21.35 -9.87
CA THR A 5 -12.78 20.71 -9.78
C THR A 5 -12.58 20.02 -8.44
N ILE A 6 -12.92 20.70 -7.35
CA ILE A 6 -12.80 20.13 -6.00
C ILE A 6 -13.69 18.90 -5.86
N THR A 7 -14.95 18.99 -6.32
CA THR A 7 -15.89 17.85 -6.25
C THR A 7 -15.39 16.66 -7.05
N ILE A 8 -14.91 16.87 -8.28
CA ILE A 8 -14.43 15.77 -9.13
C ILE A 8 -13.15 15.16 -8.56
N ALA A 9 -12.21 15.96 -8.06
CA ALA A 9 -11.00 15.43 -7.42
C ALA A 9 -11.33 14.56 -6.20
N LEU A 10 -12.23 15.04 -5.32
CA LEU A 10 -12.69 14.30 -4.15
C LEU A 10 -13.35 12.97 -4.56
N VAL A 11 -14.27 13.00 -5.53
CA VAL A 11 -14.96 11.80 -6.00
C VAL A 11 -13.98 10.84 -6.68
N GLY A 12 -13.16 11.34 -7.59
CA GLY A 12 -12.20 10.56 -8.39
C GLY A 12 -11.07 9.94 -7.57
N GLY A 13 -10.62 10.59 -6.50
CA GLY A 13 -9.61 10.02 -5.60
C GLY A 13 -10.19 9.08 -4.55
N ILE A 14 -11.30 9.48 -3.89
CA ILE A 14 -11.80 8.75 -2.71
C ILE A 14 -12.66 7.54 -3.09
N ILE A 15 -13.56 7.66 -4.07
CA ILE A 15 -14.52 6.59 -4.38
C ILE A 15 -13.83 5.30 -4.86
N PRO A 16 -12.84 5.34 -5.77
CA PRO A 16 -12.13 4.12 -6.17
C PRO A 16 -11.40 3.45 -5.00
N ALA A 17 -10.77 4.23 -4.12
CA ALA A 17 -10.10 3.70 -2.94
C ALA A 17 -11.09 3.05 -1.96
N LEU A 18 -12.27 3.63 -1.76
CA LEU A 18 -13.32 3.04 -0.94
C LEU A 18 -13.90 1.76 -1.56
N PHE A 19 -14.02 1.70 -2.89
CA PHE A 19 -14.42 0.48 -3.60
C PHE A 19 -13.42 -0.66 -3.35
N TRP A 20 -12.12 -0.38 -3.48
CA TRP A 20 -11.07 -1.35 -3.18
C TRP A 20 -11.04 -1.73 -1.70
N LEU A 21 -11.26 -0.77 -0.79
CA LEU A 21 -11.34 -1.05 0.65
C LEU A 21 -12.46 -2.04 0.94
N TRP A 22 -13.64 -1.81 0.38
CA TRP A 22 -14.77 -2.73 0.48
C TRP A 22 -14.44 -4.13 -0.08
N PHE A 23 -13.72 -4.21 -1.19
CA PHE A 23 -13.27 -5.49 -1.77
C PHE A 23 -12.35 -6.25 -0.81
N TRP A 24 -11.31 -5.61 -0.27
CA TRP A 24 -10.35 -6.26 0.62
C TRP A 24 -10.93 -6.60 1.99
N LEU A 25 -11.84 -5.79 2.53
CA LEU A 25 -12.55 -6.14 3.77
C LEU A 25 -13.47 -7.36 3.58
N ARG A 26 -13.95 -7.60 2.35
CA ARG A 26 -14.71 -8.83 2.03
C ARG A 26 -13.84 -10.07 1.94
N GLU A 27 -12.54 -9.90 1.82
CA GLU A 27 -11.60 -11.02 1.86
C GLU A 27 -11.49 -11.56 3.30
N ASP A 28 -11.59 -10.68 4.30
CA ASP A 28 -11.59 -11.03 5.72
C ASP A 28 -13.00 -11.13 6.36
N LYS A 29 -13.86 -11.96 5.76
CA LYS A 29 -15.25 -12.12 6.24
C LYS A 29 -15.40 -12.94 7.53
N ARG A 30 -14.39 -13.71 7.92
CA ARG A 30 -14.52 -14.67 9.02
C ARG A 30 -14.49 -13.98 10.38
N LYS A 31 -13.64 -12.97 10.53
CA LYS A 31 -13.51 -12.19 11.75
C LYS A 31 -13.23 -10.73 11.41
N PRO A 32 -14.26 -9.98 10.99
CA PRO A 32 -14.07 -8.63 10.48
C PRO A 32 -13.57 -7.67 11.56
N GLU A 33 -12.64 -6.83 11.16
CA GLU A 33 -12.03 -5.82 12.01
C GLU A 33 -13.02 -4.72 12.48
N PRO A 34 -12.77 -4.07 13.65
CA PRO A 34 -13.59 -2.98 14.12
C PRO A 34 -13.64 -1.83 13.12
N LYS A 35 -14.84 -1.44 12.69
CA LYS A 35 -15.04 -0.37 11.67
C LYS A 35 -14.36 0.95 12.03
N GLY A 36 -14.36 1.31 13.32
CA GLY A 36 -13.69 2.52 13.80
C GLY A 36 -12.17 2.45 13.66
N LEU A 37 -11.58 1.26 13.84
CA LEU A 37 -10.15 1.05 13.65
C LEU A 37 -9.78 1.09 12.16
N ILE A 38 -10.59 0.45 11.29
CA ILE A 38 -10.44 0.57 9.84
C ILE A 38 -10.50 2.03 9.37
N ALA A 39 -11.47 2.81 9.86
CA ALA A 39 -11.57 4.23 9.53
C ALA A 39 -10.33 5.01 10.02
N LEU A 40 -9.85 4.76 11.23
CA LEU A 40 -8.64 5.37 11.76
C LEU A 40 -7.40 5.01 10.92
N THR A 41 -7.26 3.75 10.52
CA THR A 41 -6.15 3.26 9.69
C THR A 41 -6.17 3.86 8.28
N PHE A 42 -7.37 4.04 7.70
CA PHE A 42 -7.55 4.72 6.42
C PHE A 42 -7.16 6.20 6.52
N LEU A 43 -7.63 6.91 7.55
CA LEU A 43 -7.22 8.30 7.82
C LEU A 43 -5.73 8.42 8.16
N GLY A 44 -5.13 7.38 8.74
CA GLY A 44 -3.68 7.27 8.90
C GLY A 44 -2.93 7.35 7.56
N GLY A 45 -3.51 6.80 6.48
CA GLY A 45 -3.01 6.95 5.12
C GLY A 45 -3.00 8.39 4.62
N PHE A 46 -4.01 9.20 4.97
CA PHE A 46 -4.04 10.63 4.62
C PHE A 46 -2.88 11.37 5.28
N VAL A 47 -2.64 11.09 6.55
CA VAL A 47 -1.50 11.69 7.27
C VAL A 47 -0.18 11.22 6.66
N ALA A 48 -0.07 9.93 6.30
CA ALA A 48 1.13 9.36 5.69
C ALA A 48 1.51 10.05 4.37
N VAL A 49 0.56 10.31 3.46
CA VAL A 49 0.88 11.00 2.19
C VAL A 49 1.33 12.44 2.41
N LEU A 50 0.72 13.17 3.34
CA LEU A 50 1.15 14.55 3.64
C LEU A 50 2.59 14.59 4.18
N LEU A 51 2.95 13.64 5.04
CA LEU A 51 4.32 13.52 5.55
C LEU A 51 5.31 13.04 4.49
N ALA A 52 4.90 12.10 3.62
CA ALA A 52 5.69 11.61 2.50
C ALA A 52 6.02 12.75 1.54
N LEU A 53 5.02 13.51 1.08
CA LEU A 53 5.22 14.67 0.19
C LEU A 53 6.18 15.72 0.78
N PHE A 54 6.10 15.96 2.09
CA PHE A 54 7.05 16.87 2.76
C PHE A 54 8.48 16.31 2.72
N ALA A 55 8.66 15.03 3.04
CA ALA A 55 9.96 14.36 3.02
C ALA A 55 10.53 14.25 1.59
N GLU A 56 9.71 13.95 0.60
CA GLU A 56 10.09 13.90 -0.82
C GLU A 56 10.57 15.25 -1.31
N LYS A 57 9.86 16.34 -0.96
CA LYS A 57 10.28 17.70 -1.27
C LYS A 57 11.62 18.03 -0.64
N PHE A 58 11.81 17.70 0.64
CA PHE A 58 13.08 17.90 1.33
C PHE A 58 14.23 17.13 0.65
N VAL A 59 14.02 15.85 0.34
CA VAL A 59 15.03 15.04 -0.36
C VAL A 59 15.32 15.59 -1.75
N LYS A 60 14.30 16.03 -2.50
CA LYS A 60 14.48 16.65 -3.82
C LYS A 60 15.33 17.92 -3.76
N GLU A 61 15.18 18.73 -2.71
CA GLU A 61 15.89 20.00 -2.55
C GLU A 61 17.34 19.82 -2.10
N TYR A 62 17.62 18.86 -1.20
CA TYR A 62 18.92 18.74 -0.54
C TYR A 62 19.77 17.53 -0.96
N VAL A 63 19.21 16.56 -1.70
CA VAL A 63 19.92 15.34 -2.12
C VAL A 63 20.14 15.35 -3.63
N LEU A 64 21.40 15.48 -4.05
CA LEU A 64 21.80 15.45 -5.46
C LEU A 64 22.14 14.02 -5.90
N VAL A 65 21.21 13.39 -6.60
CA VAL A 65 21.35 12.03 -7.16
C VAL A 65 20.73 11.97 -8.56
N SER A 66 20.96 10.88 -9.29
CA SER A 66 20.31 10.68 -10.59
C SER A 66 18.78 10.55 -10.44
N ALA A 67 18.04 10.85 -11.51
CA ALA A 67 16.58 10.75 -11.52
C ALA A 67 16.07 9.36 -11.10
N SER A 68 16.75 8.30 -11.54
CA SER A 68 16.38 6.93 -11.18
C SER A 68 16.55 6.64 -9.68
N ILE A 69 17.61 7.16 -9.06
CA ILE A 69 17.81 7.03 -7.61
C ILE A 69 16.77 7.87 -6.85
N MET A 70 16.44 9.06 -7.36
CA MET A 70 15.39 9.90 -6.76
C MET A 70 14.03 9.18 -6.72
N ILE A 71 13.65 8.49 -7.79
CA ILE A 71 12.41 7.69 -7.85
C ILE A 71 12.41 6.56 -6.81
N ILE A 72 13.56 5.91 -6.60
CA ILE A 72 13.71 4.88 -5.56
C ILE A 72 13.57 5.50 -4.17
N LEU A 73 14.16 6.67 -3.93
CA LEU A 73 14.05 7.36 -2.64
C LEU A 73 12.61 7.81 -2.35
N TRP A 74 11.88 8.35 -3.32
CA TRP A 74 10.46 8.69 -3.16
C TRP A 74 9.63 7.45 -2.85
N SER A 75 9.76 6.39 -3.65
CA SER A 75 9.08 5.11 -3.38
C SER A 75 9.41 4.56 -1.98
N ALA A 76 10.66 4.70 -1.53
CA ALA A 76 11.07 4.30 -0.18
C ALA A 76 10.38 5.12 0.91
N ILE A 77 10.31 6.44 0.75
CA ILE A 77 9.65 7.36 1.67
C ILE A 77 8.18 6.96 1.83
N GLU A 78 7.45 6.80 0.73
CA GLU A 78 6.03 6.47 0.76
C GLU A 78 5.75 5.14 1.47
N GLU A 79 6.49 4.07 1.14
CA GLU A 79 6.30 2.76 1.77
C GLU A 79 6.63 2.78 3.28
N ILE A 80 7.67 3.51 3.67
CA ILE A 80 8.03 3.66 5.09
C ILE A 80 6.93 4.43 5.84
N PHE A 81 6.44 5.55 5.30
CA PHE A 81 5.39 6.33 5.95
C PHE A 81 4.06 5.57 6.05
N LYS A 82 3.68 4.77 5.04
CA LYS A 82 2.51 3.87 5.11
C LYS A 82 2.67 2.82 6.21
N TYR A 83 3.84 2.19 6.30
CA TYR A 83 4.10 1.24 7.39
C TYR A 83 4.04 1.92 8.76
N VAL A 84 4.66 3.09 8.92
CA VAL A 84 4.65 3.84 10.18
C VAL A 84 3.23 4.25 10.58
N ALA A 85 2.42 4.74 9.65
CA ALA A 85 1.03 5.06 9.92
C ALA A 85 0.21 3.83 10.33
N SER A 86 0.38 2.70 9.64
CA SER A 86 -0.26 1.43 10.02
C SER A 86 0.19 0.96 11.41
N TYR A 87 1.48 1.10 11.72
CA TYR A 87 2.04 0.72 13.00
C TYR A 87 1.39 1.48 14.16
N PHE A 88 1.23 2.80 14.03
CA PHE A 88 0.65 3.62 15.09
C PHE A 88 -0.87 3.51 15.21
N THR A 89 -1.56 3.30 14.08
CA THR A 89 -3.03 3.21 14.03
C THR A 89 -3.54 1.83 14.42
N SER A 90 -3.00 0.75 13.87
CA SER A 90 -3.55 -0.61 14.00
C SER A 90 -2.58 -1.72 14.38
N LEU A 91 -1.36 -1.80 13.81
CA LEU A 91 -0.51 -3.00 14.00
C LEU A 91 -0.02 -3.22 15.45
N ARG A 92 -0.09 -2.20 16.30
CA ARG A 92 0.22 -2.29 17.75
C ARG A 92 -1.02 -2.43 18.63
N LYS A 93 -2.22 -2.48 18.05
CA LYS A 93 -3.48 -2.60 18.78
C LYS A 93 -3.74 -4.06 19.14
N HIS A 94 -4.58 -4.27 20.15
CA HIS A 94 -4.95 -5.62 20.57
C HIS A 94 -5.77 -6.36 19.51
N ASP A 95 -6.41 -5.62 18.60
CA ASP A 95 -7.19 -6.16 17.48
C ASP A 95 -6.31 -6.80 16.39
N MET A 96 -4.98 -6.61 16.43
CA MET A 96 -4.03 -7.34 15.58
C MET A 96 -3.81 -8.75 16.16
N ASP A 97 -4.74 -9.66 15.89
CA ASP A 97 -4.84 -10.96 16.58
C ASP A 97 -4.90 -12.19 15.66
N GLU A 98 -5.05 -11.98 14.35
CA GLU A 98 -4.82 -12.98 13.30
C GLU A 98 -3.71 -12.54 12.31
N PRO A 99 -2.99 -13.50 11.70
CA PRO A 99 -1.95 -13.20 10.71
C PRO A 99 -2.41 -12.34 9.52
N VAL A 100 -3.69 -12.43 9.16
CA VAL A 100 -4.28 -11.77 8.00
C VAL A 100 -4.52 -10.27 8.24
N ASP A 101 -4.73 -9.88 9.49
CA ASP A 101 -5.01 -8.50 9.94
C ASP A 101 -3.89 -7.56 9.51
N ALA A 102 -2.64 -8.02 9.54
CA ALA A 102 -1.49 -7.25 9.08
C ALA A 102 -1.63 -6.85 7.60
N MET A 103 -2.17 -7.73 6.75
CA MET A 103 -2.47 -7.42 5.35
C MET A 103 -3.63 -6.44 5.25
N VAL A 104 -4.74 -6.71 5.96
CA VAL A 104 -5.94 -5.85 5.96
C VAL A 104 -5.60 -4.41 6.36
N TYR A 105 -4.86 -4.23 7.45
CA TYR A 105 -4.50 -2.93 7.97
C TYR A 105 -3.53 -2.17 7.05
N LEU A 106 -2.49 -2.81 6.53
CA LEU A 106 -1.55 -2.15 5.62
C LEU A 106 -2.19 -1.79 4.28
N ILE A 107 -3.05 -2.66 3.74
CA ILE A 107 -3.86 -2.34 2.55
C ILE A 107 -4.79 -1.16 2.86
N THR A 108 -5.42 -1.14 4.02
CA THR A 108 -6.32 -0.04 4.43
C THR A 108 -5.58 1.30 4.48
N THR A 109 -4.38 1.34 5.07
CA THR A 109 -3.55 2.56 5.07
C THR A 109 -3.12 2.95 3.66
N ALA A 110 -2.75 1.99 2.82
CA ALA A 110 -2.36 2.26 1.44
C ALA A 110 -3.51 2.82 0.59
N LEU A 111 -4.73 2.35 0.82
CA LEU A 111 -5.92 2.89 0.15
C LEU A 111 -6.25 4.30 0.63
N GLY A 112 -6.06 4.60 1.92
CA GLY A 112 -6.15 5.96 2.44
C GLY A 112 -5.09 6.88 1.82
N PHE A 113 -3.84 6.42 1.75
CA PHE A 113 -2.74 7.12 1.11
C PHE A 113 -3.07 7.45 -0.35
N ALA A 114 -3.42 6.43 -1.14
CA ALA A 114 -3.75 6.56 -2.55
C ALA A 114 -4.97 7.46 -2.78
N ALA A 115 -5.97 7.43 -1.88
CA ALA A 115 -7.14 8.28 -1.99
C ALA A 115 -6.78 9.76 -1.95
N LEU A 116 -6.01 10.19 -0.95
CA LEU A 116 -5.62 11.59 -0.82
C LEU A 116 -4.56 11.98 -1.86
N GLU A 117 -3.61 11.11 -2.18
CA GLU A 117 -2.66 11.33 -3.28
C GLU A 117 -3.38 11.62 -4.60
N ASN A 118 -4.36 10.78 -4.95
CA ASN A 118 -5.17 10.95 -6.15
C ASN A 118 -5.99 12.24 -6.14
N VAL A 119 -6.54 12.65 -4.99
CA VAL A 119 -7.22 13.95 -4.84
C VAL A 119 -6.24 15.09 -5.13
N LEU A 120 -5.04 15.05 -4.54
CA LEU A 120 -4.03 16.09 -4.71
C LEU A 120 -3.53 16.15 -6.16
N PHE A 121 -3.33 15.00 -6.80
CA PHE A 121 -2.95 14.90 -8.20
C PHE A 121 -4.00 15.54 -9.12
N LEU A 122 -5.28 15.18 -8.96
CA LEU A 122 -6.39 15.74 -9.75
C LEU A 122 -6.61 17.24 -9.52
N ILE A 123 -6.23 17.76 -8.35
CA ILE A 123 -6.26 19.20 -8.04
C ILE A 123 -5.10 19.93 -8.72
N SER A 124 -3.92 19.30 -8.79
CA SER A 124 -2.71 19.93 -9.36
C SER A 124 -2.74 20.02 -10.89
N GLU A 125 -3.41 19.10 -11.58
CA GLU A 125 -3.54 19.12 -13.04
C GLU A 125 -4.59 20.18 -13.47
N THR A 126 -4.18 21.13 -14.31
CA THR A 126 -4.94 22.37 -14.63
C THR A 126 -6.21 22.17 -15.48
N GLY A 127 -6.60 20.94 -15.77
CA GLY A 127 -7.83 20.63 -16.49
C GLY A 127 -8.27 19.20 -16.20
N ILE A 128 -9.47 19.01 -15.65
CA ILE A 128 -10.02 17.69 -15.30
C ILE A 128 -10.17 16.81 -16.54
N LEU A 129 -10.61 17.39 -17.66
CA LEU A 129 -10.72 16.68 -18.93
C LEU A 129 -9.35 16.29 -19.47
N GLU A 130 -8.29 17.11 -19.31
CA GLU A 130 -6.93 16.71 -19.67
C GLU A 130 -6.34 15.74 -18.64
N GLY A 131 -6.58 15.88 -17.34
CA GLY A 131 -6.16 14.90 -16.33
C GLY A 131 -6.90 13.56 -16.39
N ILE A 132 -8.06 13.50 -17.07
CA ILE A 132 -8.84 12.27 -17.34
C ILE A 132 -8.57 11.74 -18.76
N VAL A 133 -8.37 12.61 -19.77
CA VAL A 133 -8.15 12.25 -21.19
C VAL A 133 -6.66 12.12 -21.52
N ALA A 134 -5.80 13.02 -21.05
CA ALA A 134 -4.37 12.79 -20.84
C ALA A 134 -4.10 12.05 -19.50
N GLY A 135 -5.17 11.57 -18.85
CA GLY A 135 -5.23 10.70 -17.68
C GLY A 135 -4.62 9.33 -17.89
N ASN A 136 -3.34 9.34 -18.27
CA ASN A 136 -2.25 8.62 -17.64
C ASN A 136 -2.77 7.41 -16.87
N MET A 137 -2.72 6.24 -17.50
CA MET A 137 -3.00 4.97 -16.82
C MET A 137 -2.30 4.89 -15.45
N ARG A 138 -1.17 5.61 -15.24
CA ARG A 138 -0.55 5.89 -13.93
C ARG A 138 -1.54 6.16 -12.80
N PHE A 139 -2.53 7.04 -13.00
CA PHE A 139 -3.51 7.38 -11.97
C PHE A 139 -4.34 6.16 -11.55
N MET A 140 -4.79 5.35 -12.51
CA MET A 140 -5.53 4.11 -12.23
C MET A 140 -4.62 3.01 -11.65
N GLY A 141 -3.35 2.99 -12.05
CA GLY A 141 -2.35 2.03 -11.56
C GLY A 141 -1.85 2.33 -10.16
N ALA A 142 -1.77 3.60 -9.77
CA ALA A 142 -1.23 4.02 -8.49
C ALA A 142 -1.98 3.38 -7.31
N THR A 143 -3.32 3.40 -7.30
CA THR A 143 -4.10 2.77 -6.22
C THR A 143 -3.86 1.26 -6.12
N VAL A 144 -3.77 0.57 -7.26
CA VAL A 144 -3.52 -0.88 -7.31
C VAL A 144 -2.10 -1.19 -6.86
N LEU A 145 -1.12 -0.38 -7.28
CA LEU A 145 0.27 -0.50 -6.85
C LEU A 145 0.41 -0.31 -5.34
N HIS A 146 -0.14 0.77 -4.78
CA HIS A 146 -0.10 1.06 -3.34
C HIS A 146 -0.67 -0.11 -2.53
N THR A 147 -1.79 -0.66 -3.00
CA THR A 147 -2.43 -1.83 -2.41
C THR A 147 -1.51 -3.05 -2.47
N LEU A 148 -0.91 -3.32 -3.62
CA LEU A 148 0.02 -4.43 -3.83
C LEU A 148 1.25 -4.33 -2.92
N THR A 149 1.92 -3.18 -2.93
CA THR A 149 3.20 -2.95 -2.24
C THR A 149 3.01 -3.02 -0.72
N SER A 150 2.01 -2.33 -0.18
CA SER A 150 1.68 -2.42 1.26
C SER A 150 1.10 -3.78 1.65
N GLY A 151 0.36 -4.44 0.76
CA GLY A 151 -0.08 -5.82 0.94
C GLY A 151 1.08 -6.80 1.04
N VAL A 152 2.18 -6.58 0.31
CA VAL A 152 3.43 -7.35 0.44
C VAL A 152 4.07 -7.14 1.81
N VAL A 153 4.13 -5.91 2.33
CA VAL A 153 4.60 -5.68 3.71
C VAL A 153 3.74 -6.46 4.71
N GLY A 154 2.41 -6.39 4.57
CA GLY A 154 1.48 -7.11 5.43
C GLY A 154 1.62 -8.62 5.34
N LEU A 155 1.87 -9.15 4.14
CA LEU A 155 2.13 -10.57 3.90
C LEU A 155 3.32 -11.05 4.74
N PHE A 156 4.45 -10.33 4.70
CA PHE A 156 5.64 -10.76 5.45
C PHE A 156 5.45 -10.65 6.97
N ILE A 157 4.70 -9.63 7.45
CA ILE A 157 4.30 -9.56 8.85
C ILE A 157 3.43 -10.78 9.22
N GLY A 158 2.41 -11.10 8.41
CA GLY A 158 1.54 -12.26 8.61
C GLY A 158 2.28 -13.60 8.60
N LEU A 159 3.22 -13.80 7.66
CA LEU A 159 4.05 -15.02 7.59
C LEU A 159 4.94 -15.23 8.83
N SER A 160 5.24 -14.17 9.56
CA SER A 160 6.08 -14.21 10.76
C SER A 160 5.29 -14.07 12.07
N PHE A 161 3.95 -14.01 12.00
CA PHE A 161 3.07 -13.66 13.11
C PHE A 161 3.30 -14.46 14.40
N TYR A 162 3.50 -15.79 14.31
CA TYR A 162 3.78 -16.66 15.47
C TYR A 162 5.27 -16.98 15.67
N LYS A 163 6.18 -16.27 14.99
CA LYS A 163 7.64 -16.50 15.07
C LYS A 163 8.30 -15.63 16.14
N SER A 164 9.58 -15.87 16.40
CA SER A 164 10.37 -15.07 17.36
C SER A 164 10.47 -13.61 16.93
N ALA A 165 10.74 -12.72 17.88
CA ALA A 165 10.86 -11.28 17.62
C ALA A 165 11.94 -10.96 16.57
N LEU A 166 13.06 -11.69 16.57
CA LEU A 166 14.11 -11.53 15.56
C LEU A 166 13.59 -11.90 14.17
N THR A 167 12.90 -13.03 14.04
CA THR A 167 12.33 -13.44 12.75
C THR A 167 11.27 -12.46 12.25
N LYS A 168 10.44 -11.91 13.12
CA LYS A 168 9.47 -10.85 12.76
C LYS A 168 10.16 -9.63 12.17
N LYS A 169 11.25 -9.15 12.80
CA LYS A 169 12.05 -8.02 12.30
C LYS A 169 12.65 -8.30 10.92
N ILE A 170 13.19 -9.50 10.71
CA ILE A 170 13.75 -9.92 9.41
C ILE A 170 12.67 -9.92 8.34
N TYR A 171 11.50 -10.51 8.62
CA TYR A 171 10.40 -10.56 7.66
C TYR A 171 9.88 -9.16 7.33
N LEU A 172 9.72 -8.28 8.32
CA LEU A 172 9.36 -6.88 8.08
C LEU A 172 10.37 -6.19 7.15
N LEU A 173 11.68 -6.36 7.40
CA LEU A 173 12.71 -5.77 6.56
C LEU A 173 12.64 -6.30 5.11
N ILE A 174 12.44 -7.60 4.93
CA ILE A 174 12.24 -8.20 3.60
C ILE A 174 11.00 -7.64 2.94
N GLY A 175 9.88 -7.56 3.66
CA GLY A 175 8.63 -7.00 3.15
C GLY A 175 8.77 -5.55 2.70
N LEU A 176 9.45 -4.71 3.48
CA LEU A 176 9.74 -3.32 3.12
C LEU A 176 10.66 -3.24 1.89
N ILE A 177 11.77 -3.99 1.85
CA ILE A 177 12.68 -3.99 0.70
C ILE A 177 11.94 -4.39 -0.58
N LEU A 178 11.13 -5.45 -0.53
CA LEU A 178 10.35 -5.90 -1.68
C LEU A 178 9.27 -4.90 -2.08
N SER A 179 8.60 -4.28 -1.11
CA SER A 179 7.61 -3.23 -1.35
C SER A 179 8.23 -2.04 -2.09
N ILE A 180 9.36 -1.54 -1.60
CA ILE A 180 10.10 -0.42 -2.18
C ILE A 180 10.61 -0.79 -3.58
N ALA A 181 11.13 -2.01 -3.77
CA ALA A 181 11.59 -2.48 -5.07
C ALA A 181 10.44 -2.56 -6.07
N LEU A 182 9.30 -3.16 -5.70
CA LEU A 182 8.12 -3.27 -6.57
C LEU A 182 7.59 -1.88 -6.96
N HIS A 183 7.47 -0.98 -5.99
CA HIS A 183 7.03 0.38 -6.22
C HIS A 183 8.00 1.11 -7.17
N SER A 184 9.30 1.08 -6.86
CA SER A 184 10.33 1.75 -7.67
C SER A 184 10.36 1.21 -9.10
N ILE A 185 10.29 -0.12 -9.27
CA ILE A 185 10.26 -0.77 -10.59
C ILE A 185 9.04 -0.30 -11.37
N PHE A 186 7.85 -0.27 -10.77
CA PHE A 186 6.66 0.24 -11.45
C PHE A 186 6.85 1.71 -11.87
N ASN A 187 7.30 2.58 -10.97
CA ASN A 187 7.51 3.99 -11.27
C ASN A 187 8.54 4.19 -12.39
N LEU A 188 9.65 3.46 -12.35
CA LEU A 188 10.68 3.49 -13.39
C LEU A 188 10.17 2.99 -14.74
N LEU A 189 9.36 1.92 -14.75
CA LEU A 189 8.79 1.35 -15.97
C LEU A 189 7.77 2.30 -16.61
N ILE A 190 6.89 2.93 -15.82
CA ILE A 190 5.95 3.88 -16.41
C ILE A 190 6.66 5.19 -16.80
N ILE A 191 7.68 5.66 -16.06
CA ILE A 191 8.40 6.91 -16.37
C ILE A 191 9.27 6.81 -17.62
N ASN A 192 9.97 5.69 -17.80
CA ASN A 192 10.89 5.52 -18.93
C ASN A 192 10.28 4.74 -20.10
N GLY A 193 9.08 4.17 -19.93
CA GLY A 193 8.41 3.40 -20.97
C GLY A 193 7.76 4.31 -22.02
N GLU A 194 7.87 3.92 -23.28
CA GLU A 194 7.00 4.42 -24.35
C GLU A 194 5.54 3.97 -24.11
N ASP A 195 4.56 4.72 -24.64
CA ASP A 195 3.12 4.49 -24.42
C ASP A 195 2.67 3.04 -24.72
N GLU A 196 3.35 2.37 -25.65
CA GLU A 196 3.08 0.96 -26.03
C GLU A 196 3.33 -0.03 -24.88
N ASN A 197 4.22 0.29 -23.93
CA ASN A 197 4.57 -0.60 -22.82
C ASN A 197 3.57 -0.54 -21.66
N ILE A 198 2.64 0.40 -21.66
CA ILE A 198 1.76 0.64 -20.51
C ILE A 198 0.95 -0.61 -20.18
N PHE A 199 0.34 -1.26 -21.19
CA PHE A 199 -0.45 -2.46 -20.99
C PHE A 199 0.35 -3.62 -20.38
N MET A 200 1.61 -3.77 -20.77
CA MET A 200 2.50 -4.78 -20.20
C MET A 200 2.76 -4.50 -18.71
N VAL A 201 3.08 -3.26 -18.35
CA VAL A 201 3.32 -2.88 -16.95
C VAL A 201 2.06 -3.10 -16.10
N PHE A 202 0.90 -2.72 -16.61
CA PHE A 202 -0.38 -3.01 -15.96
C PHE A 202 -0.64 -4.51 -15.81
N GLY A 203 -0.35 -5.30 -16.85
CA GLY A 203 -0.45 -6.77 -16.81
C GLY A 203 0.43 -7.37 -15.71
N LEU A 204 1.66 -6.88 -15.54
CA LEU A 204 2.55 -7.32 -14.47
C LEU A 204 2.02 -6.98 -13.07
N VAL A 205 1.48 -5.77 -12.88
CA VAL A 205 0.86 -5.38 -11.60
C VAL A 205 -0.36 -6.25 -11.29
N TRP A 206 -1.25 -6.48 -12.26
CA TRP A 206 -2.41 -7.34 -12.08
C TRP A 206 -2.03 -8.78 -11.78
N PHE A 207 -1.02 -9.31 -12.47
CA PHE A 207 -0.47 -10.62 -12.16
C PHE A 207 0.05 -10.68 -10.71
N ALA A 208 0.79 -9.66 -10.27
CA ALA A 208 1.28 -9.57 -8.89
C ALA A 208 0.14 -9.44 -7.86
N VAL A 209 -0.95 -8.74 -8.18
CA VAL A 209 -2.16 -8.68 -7.34
C VAL A 209 -2.83 -10.05 -7.22
N ILE A 210 -2.94 -10.81 -8.32
CA ILE A 210 -3.47 -12.19 -8.28
C ILE A 210 -2.60 -13.05 -7.36
N VAL A 211 -1.27 -12.96 -7.50
CA VAL A 211 -0.33 -13.65 -6.61
C VAL A 211 -0.53 -13.21 -5.15
N LEU A 212 -0.70 -11.92 -4.89
CA LEU A 212 -0.97 -11.40 -3.55
C LEU A 212 -2.27 -11.98 -2.97
N ILE A 213 -3.36 -12.07 -3.76
CA ILE A 213 -4.63 -12.68 -3.33
C ILE A 213 -4.44 -14.16 -2.96
N LEU A 214 -3.70 -14.92 -3.77
CA LEU A 214 -3.39 -16.32 -3.46
C LEU A 214 -2.55 -16.46 -2.17
N LEU A 215 -1.62 -15.54 -1.93
CA LEU A 215 -0.82 -15.50 -0.72
C LEU A 215 -1.63 -15.02 0.49
N PHE A 216 -2.60 -14.14 0.31
CA PHE A 216 -3.56 -13.72 1.33
C PHE A 216 -4.34 -14.93 1.86
N GLU A 217 -4.85 -15.79 0.96
CA GLU A 217 -5.49 -17.06 1.31
C GLU A 217 -4.58 -18.02 2.06
N LYS A 218 -3.28 -18.02 1.76
CA LYS A 218 -2.29 -18.80 2.50
C LYS A 218 -2.08 -18.25 3.92
N VAL A 219 -2.02 -16.93 4.09
CA VAL A 219 -1.84 -16.29 5.40
C VAL A 219 -3.02 -16.56 6.34
N LYS A 220 -4.27 -16.57 5.82
CA LYS A 220 -5.47 -16.96 6.59
C LYS A 220 -5.39 -18.33 7.25
N ARG A 221 -4.54 -19.22 6.74
CA ARG A 221 -4.39 -20.61 7.23
C ARG A 221 -3.28 -20.76 8.26
N ILE A 222 -2.53 -19.70 8.55
CA ILE A 222 -1.45 -19.74 9.53
C ILE A 222 -2.05 -19.85 10.94
N ARG A 223 -1.58 -20.85 11.68
CA ARG A 223 -1.99 -21.13 13.06
C ARG A 223 -0.75 -21.23 13.95
N PRO A 224 -0.87 -20.96 15.26
CA PRO A 224 0.25 -21.17 16.18
C PRO A 224 0.66 -22.64 16.13
N GLN A 225 1.97 -22.91 16.05
CA GLN A 225 2.46 -24.28 16.10
C GLN A 225 2.20 -24.84 17.52
N ASN A 226 1.47 -25.94 17.62
CA ASN A 226 1.26 -26.63 18.89
C ASN A 226 2.60 -27.12 19.45
N ILE A 227 3.10 -26.43 20.48
CA ILE A 227 4.36 -26.76 21.18
C ILE A 227 4.31 -28.19 21.80
N ASN A 228 3.12 -28.78 21.95
CA ASN A 228 2.91 -30.08 22.61
C ASN A 228 3.34 -31.33 21.82
N GLN A 229 3.78 -31.24 20.56
CA GLN A 229 4.30 -32.42 19.85
C GLN A 229 5.79 -32.68 20.09
N LYS A 230 6.57 -31.70 20.57
CA LYS A 230 8.01 -31.89 20.81
C LYS A 230 8.34 -32.63 22.11
N ASN A 231 7.43 -32.64 23.08
CA ASN A 231 7.62 -33.30 24.39
C ASN A 231 7.02 -34.72 24.45
N ARG A 232 6.52 -35.27 23.32
CA ARG A 232 6.07 -36.67 23.24
C ARG A 232 7.10 -37.60 22.57
N LEU A 233 8.25 -37.06 22.17
CA LEU A 233 9.32 -37.78 21.47
C LEU A 233 10.67 -37.67 22.20
N LEU A 234 10.66 -37.20 23.45
CA LEU A 234 11.77 -37.23 24.41
C LEU A 234 11.29 -38.00 25.64
#